data_AF-A0A7J2SWZ8-F1
#
_entry.id   AF-A0A7J2SWZ8-F1
#
_cell.length_a   1.000
_cell.length_b   1.000
_cell.length_c   1.000
_cell.angle_alpha   90.00
_cell.angle_beta   90.00
_cell.angle_gamma   90.00
#
_symmetry.space_group_name_H-M   'P 1'
#
loop_
_entity.id
_entity.type
_entity.pdbx_description
1 polymer ?
#
loop_
_entity_poly.entity_id
_entity_poly.type
_entity_poly.pdbx_seq_one_letter_code
_entity_poly.pdbx_strand_id
1 'polypeptide(L)'
;MYSGGCGAEGSKIRGLLQWVDIFRAAYSDWPVAAAQVLMRSERVRARLRRGPSVELTRKKAVVPAIVAHYLGGARFRAVDEQMLSFEYAGKAWSFRGWEYLTPDGICEYLPLGVEEKRVLDVGASIGESAVLFAFGGARMVVTVEPPPDQLLDPAREPSA
;
A
#
# COMPACT_ATOMS: atom_id res chain seq x y z
N MET A 1 -22.99 3.65 -16.46
CA MET A 1 -22.98 5.14 -16.55
C MET A 1 -23.10 5.71 -15.15
N TYR A 2 -21.99 6.21 -14.59
CA TYR A 2 -22.03 7.21 -13.52
C TYR A 2 -21.09 8.33 -13.96
N SER A 3 -21.66 9.27 -14.70
CA SER A 3 -21.11 10.59 -14.96
C SER A 3 -21.49 11.48 -13.77
N GLY A 4 -20.49 11.97 -13.05
CA GLY A 4 -20.65 12.95 -11.98
C GLY A 4 -19.35 13.71 -11.81
N GLY A 5 -19.20 14.82 -12.57
CA GLY A 5 -18.06 15.72 -12.47
C GLY A 5 -17.91 16.27 -11.05
N CYS A 6 -16.69 16.26 -10.53
CA CYS A 6 -16.37 16.84 -9.24
C CYS A 6 -15.48 18.07 -9.44
N GLY A 7 -15.99 19.23 -9.04
CA GLY A 7 -15.25 20.48 -9.01
C GLY A 7 -13.97 20.35 -8.19
N ALA A 8 -12.89 20.94 -8.71
CA ALA A 8 -11.52 20.80 -8.24
C ALA A 8 -11.25 21.32 -6.80
N GLU A 9 -12.21 21.95 -6.12
CA GLU A 9 -12.09 22.47 -4.75
C GLU A 9 -12.66 21.51 -3.69
N GLY A 10 -13.85 20.95 -3.91
CA GLY A 10 -14.47 19.97 -2.98
C GLY A 10 -13.72 18.64 -2.92
N SER A 11 -13.03 18.29 -4.01
CA SER A 11 -12.13 17.14 -4.10
C SER A 11 -10.91 17.28 -3.19
N LYS A 12 -10.32 18.49 -3.09
CA LYS A 12 -9.10 18.73 -2.30
C LYS A 12 -9.34 18.64 -0.80
N ILE A 13 -10.47 19.18 -0.32
CA ILE A 13 -10.84 19.12 1.10
C ILE A 13 -11.12 17.67 1.53
N ARG A 14 -11.85 16.91 0.69
CA ARG A 14 -12.07 15.47 0.94
C ARG A 14 -10.75 14.69 0.95
N GLY A 15 -9.86 14.95 0.00
CA GLY A 15 -8.53 14.33 -0.03
C GLY A 15 -7.73 14.63 1.23
N LEU A 16 -7.74 15.88 1.72
CA LEU A 16 -7.04 16.26 2.93
C LEU A 16 -7.62 15.57 4.18
N LEU A 17 -8.94 15.46 4.30
CA LEU A 17 -9.60 14.77 5.41
C LEU A 17 -9.26 13.28 5.41
N GLN A 18 -9.26 12.64 4.24
CA GLN A 18 -8.85 11.25 4.10
C GLN A 18 -7.40 11.04 4.56
N TRP A 19 -6.49 11.95 4.21
CA TRP A 19 -5.10 11.91 4.68
C TRP A 19 -5.00 12.01 6.21
N VAL A 20 -5.82 12.85 6.85
CA VAL A 20 -5.88 12.93 8.31
C VAL A 20 -6.27 11.59 8.92
N ASP A 21 -7.31 10.93 8.39
CA ASP A 21 -7.77 9.64 8.90
C ASP A 21 -6.75 8.52 8.68
N ILE A 22 -6.05 8.54 7.54
CA ILE A 22 -4.96 7.62 7.21
C ILE A 22 -3.82 7.74 8.23
N PHE A 23 -3.30 8.96 8.47
CA PHE A 23 -2.23 9.16 9.45
C PHE A 23 -2.67 8.87 10.88
N ARG A 24 -3.91 9.24 11.23
CA ARG A 24 -4.49 8.98 12.55
C ARG A 24 -4.59 7.49 12.84
N ALA A 25 -4.86 6.65 11.85
CA ALA A 25 -4.96 5.20 12.00
C ALA A 25 -3.62 4.56 12.41
N ALA A 26 -2.50 4.98 11.81
CA ALA A 26 -1.19 4.39 12.09
C ALA A 26 -0.46 5.00 13.27
N TYR A 27 -0.46 6.33 13.41
CA TYR A 27 0.47 7.03 14.29
C TYR A 27 -0.21 7.56 15.56
N SER A 28 0.44 7.38 16.70
CA SER A 28 -0.02 7.91 17.98
C SER A 28 0.15 9.43 18.03
N ASP A 29 1.24 9.92 17.45
CA ASP A 29 1.66 11.30 17.22
C ASP A 29 1.35 11.77 15.79
N TRP A 30 0.21 11.34 15.25
CA TRP A 30 -0.18 11.59 13.86
C TRP A 30 -0.11 13.05 13.38
N PRO A 31 -0.39 14.10 14.18
CA PRO A 31 -0.29 15.47 13.68
C PRO A 31 1.15 15.82 13.31
N VAL A 32 2.12 15.32 14.09
CA VAL A 32 3.54 15.54 13.89
C VAL A 32 4.05 14.75 12.69
N ALA A 33 3.63 13.48 12.55
CA ALA A 33 3.96 12.66 11.39
C ALA A 33 3.41 13.27 10.09
N ALA A 34 2.15 13.70 10.08
CA ALA A 34 1.51 14.33 8.93
C ALA A 34 2.18 15.67 8.57
N ALA A 35 2.49 16.51 9.56
CA ALA A 35 3.17 17.79 9.34
C ALA A 35 4.55 17.59 8.70
N GLN A 36 5.37 16.65 9.19
CA GLN A 36 6.67 16.34 8.59
C GLN A 36 6.55 15.91 7.12
N VAL A 37 5.53 15.11 6.79
CA VAL A 37 5.27 14.69 5.41
C VAL A 37 4.86 15.86 4.52
N LEU A 38 3.93 16.71 5.00
CA LEU A 38 3.46 17.89 4.26
C LEU A 38 4.55 18.95 4.07
N MET A 39 5.41 19.14 5.07
CA MET A 39 6.57 20.04 5.02
C MET A 39 7.76 19.46 4.25
N ARG A 40 7.61 18.27 3.67
CA ARG A 40 8.63 17.59 2.86
C ARG A 40 9.93 17.31 3.61
N SER A 41 9.85 17.02 4.90
CA SER A 41 11.00 16.53 5.67
C SER A 41 11.59 15.28 5.00
N GLU A 42 12.91 15.20 4.93
CA GLU A 42 13.59 14.02 4.37
C GLU A 42 13.30 12.76 5.17
N ARG A 43 13.30 12.91 6.50
CA ARG A 43 13.03 11.88 7.50
C ARG A 43 11.78 12.26 8.28
N VAL A 44 10.93 11.27 8.52
CA VAL A 44 9.74 11.37 9.36
C VAL A 44 9.97 10.51 10.58
N ARG A 45 10.00 11.14 11.74
CA ARG A 45 10.06 10.44 13.03
C ARG A 45 8.66 10.39 13.61
N ALA A 46 8.19 9.19 13.94
CA ALA A 46 6.85 8.99 14.45
C ALA A 46 6.76 7.72 15.31
N ARG A 47 5.67 7.58 16.07
CA ARG A 47 5.38 6.39 16.87
C ARG A 47 4.12 5.70 16.38
N LEU A 48 4.25 4.46 15.89
CA LEU A 48 3.13 3.64 15.48
C LEU A 48 2.25 3.29 16.69
N ARG A 49 0.93 3.43 16.57
CA ARG A 49 -0.04 3.12 17.66
C ARG A 49 0.03 1.67 18.11
N ARG A 50 0.27 0.76 17.17
CA ARG A 50 0.31 -0.69 17.38
C ARG A 50 1.66 -1.25 16.94
N GLY A 51 2.75 -0.58 17.31
CA GLY A 51 4.07 -0.94 16.84
C GLY A 51 5.21 -0.11 17.45
N PRO A 52 6.41 -0.22 16.86
CA PRO A 52 7.58 0.51 17.32
C PRO A 52 7.53 2.00 16.96
N SER A 53 8.45 2.77 17.54
CA SER A 53 8.79 4.10 16.99
C SER A 53 9.67 3.91 15.75
N VAL A 54 9.51 4.79 14.76
CA VAL A 54 10.13 4.67 13.45
C VAL A 54 10.77 5.98 13.03
N GLU A 55 11.80 5.87 12.20
CA GLU A 55 12.40 6.97 11.46
C GLU A 55 12.52 6.54 10.00
N LEU A 56 11.67 7.09 9.15
CA LEU A 56 11.49 6.65 7.77
C LEU A 56 11.62 7.81 6.78
N THR A 57 11.98 7.52 5.55
CA THR A 57 11.82 8.45 4.43
C THR A 57 10.36 8.84 4.28
N ARG A 58 10.10 10.04 3.74
CA ARG A 58 8.73 10.54 3.51
C ARG A 58 7.83 9.53 2.82
N LYS A 59 8.33 8.89 1.75
CA LYS A 59 7.56 7.91 0.96
C LYS A 59 7.18 6.69 1.82
N LYS A 60 8.12 6.19 2.63
CA LYS A 60 7.90 5.03 3.50
C LYS A 60 7.05 5.37 4.73
N ALA A 61 7.08 6.59 5.24
CA ALA A 61 6.19 6.99 6.33
C ALA A 61 4.70 6.94 5.95
N VAL A 62 4.37 7.02 4.67
CA VAL A 62 2.99 6.95 4.18
C VAL A 62 2.45 5.51 4.17
N VAL A 63 3.28 4.50 3.88
CA VAL A 63 2.80 3.11 3.70
C VAL A 63 2.24 2.50 5.00
N PRO A 64 2.85 2.62 6.18
CA PRO A 64 2.23 2.15 7.42
C PRO A 64 0.89 2.82 7.71
N ALA A 65 0.73 4.09 7.31
CA ALA A 65 -0.54 4.83 7.42
C ALA A 65 -1.63 4.17 6.57
N ILE A 66 -1.31 3.89 5.32
CA ILE A 66 -2.19 3.18 4.38
C ILE A 66 -2.52 1.78 4.93
N VAL A 67 -1.52 1.00 5.31
CA VAL A 67 -1.69 -0.37 5.85
C VAL A 67 -2.61 -0.35 7.07
N ALA A 68 -2.37 0.54 8.05
CA ALA A 68 -3.20 0.60 9.25
C ALA A 68 -4.64 1.04 8.97
N HIS A 69 -4.83 1.95 8.01
CA HIS A 69 -6.13 2.49 7.66
C HIS A 69 -7.00 1.45 6.94
N TYR A 70 -6.47 0.80 5.91
CA TYR A 70 -7.23 -0.13 5.09
C TYR A 70 -7.23 -1.56 5.62
N LEU A 71 -6.11 -2.03 6.18
CA LEU A 71 -6.01 -3.34 6.83
C LEU A 71 -6.33 -3.18 8.32
N GLY A 72 -7.56 -2.75 8.59
CA GLY A 72 -8.06 -2.48 9.94
C GLY A 72 -7.65 -3.60 10.91
N GLY A 73 -6.93 -3.22 11.97
CA GLY A 73 -6.42 -4.16 12.96
C GLY A 73 -4.96 -4.59 12.80
N ALA A 74 -4.25 -4.16 11.75
CA ALA A 74 -2.84 -4.45 11.56
C ALA A 74 -1.99 -4.11 12.80
N ARG A 75 -1.10 -5.04 13.19
CA ARG A 75 -0.17 -4.87 14.32
C ARG A 75 1.26 -4.93 13.81
N PHE A 76 1.95 -3.80 13.82
CA PHE A 76 3.32 -3.70 13.33
C PHE A 76 4.30 -4.35 14.30
N ARG A 77 5.19 -5.20 13.76
CA ARG A 77 6.21 -5.94 14.50
C ARG A 77 7.59 -5.32 14.32
N ALA A 78 7.98 -5.06 13.07
CA ALA A 78 9.24 -4.40 12.73
C ALA A 78 9.01 -3.49 11.51
N VAL A 79 9.46 -2.24 11.60
CA VAL A 79 9.31 -1.26 10.52
C VAL A 79 10.56 -0.41 10.46
N ASP A 80 11.31 -0.52 9.36
CA ASP A 80 12.50 0.28 9.07
C ASP A 80 12.65 0.47 7.54
N GLU A 81 13.72 1.13 7.10
CA GLU A 81 13.97 1.38 5.68
C GLU A 81 14.03 0.11 4.82
N GLN A 82 14.33 -1.06 5.37
CA GLN A 82 14.49 -2.29 4.61
C GLN A 82 13.30 -3.24 4.75
N MET A 83 12.61 -3.22 5.89
CA MET A 83 11.63 -4.22 6.27
C MET A 83 10.34 -3.60 6.79
N LEU A 84 9.21 -4.12 6.32
CA LEU A 84 7.88 -3.88 6.88
C LEU A 84 7.30 -5.22 7.28
N SER A 85 7.12 -5.41 8.58
CA SER A 85 6.57 -6.63 9.17
C SER A 85 5.40 -6.30 10.09
N PHE A 86 4.29 -7.02 9.89
CA PHE A 86 3.07 -6.84 10.69
C PHE A 86 2.22 -8.10 10.70
N GLU A 87 1.34 -8.19 11.68
CA GLU A 87 0.28 -9.20 11.74
C GLU A 87 -1.02 -8.63 11.22
N TYR A 88 -1.70 -9.39 10.37
CA TYR A 88 -3.03 -9.09 9.85
C TYR A 88 -3.77 -10.39 9.52
N ALA A 89 -5.07 -10.44 9.85
CA ALA A 89 -5.91 -11.62 9.66
C ALA A 89 -5.31 -12.93 10.23
N GLY A 90 -4.66 -12.85 11.40
CA GLY A 90 -4.02 -14.01 12.06
C GLY A 90 -2.73 -14.50 11.39
N LYS A 91 -2.25 -13.82 10.34
CA LYS A 91 -1.02 -14.16 9.61
C LYS A 91 0.05 -13.09 9.83
N ALA A 92 1.31 -13.52 9.86
CA ALA A 92 2.46 -12.62 9.85
C ALA A 92 2.89 -12.33 8.41
N TRP A 93 3.08 -11.06 8.10
CA TRP A 93 3.49 -10.56 6.79
C TRP A 93 4.83 -9.86 6.92
N SER A 94 5.70 -9.99 5.93
CA SER A 94 7.01 -9.34 5.93
C SER A 94 7.44 -9.02 4.51
N PHE A 95 7.77 -7.76 4.27
CA PHE A 95 8.09 -7.21 2.96
C PHE A 95 9.45 -6.52 2.98
N ARG A 96 10.24 -6.75 1.93
CA ARG A 96 11.44 -5.98 1.62
C ARG A 96 11.15 -5.08 0.41
N GLY A 97 11.73 -3.87 0.37
CA GLY A 97 11.48 -2.93 -0.73
C GLY A 97 10.00 -2.49 -0.85
N TRP A 98 9.37 -2.23 0.30
CA TRP A 98 7.92 -2.09 0.46
C TRP A 98 7.35 -0.71 0.12
N GLU A 99 8.14 0.18 -0.48
CA GLU A 99 7.74 1.54 -0.87
C GLU A 99 6.71 1.63 -2.00
N TYR A 100 6.23 0.50 -2.52
CA TYR A 100 5.30 0.44 -3.65
C TYR A 100 3.85 0.21 -3.26
N LEU A 101 3.54 -0.11 -1.99
CA LEU A 101 2.15 -0.24 -1.54
C LEU A 101 1.45 1.13 -1.59
N THR A 102 0.55 1.32 -2.54
CA THR A 102 -0.17 2.59 -2.76
C THR A 102 -1.60 2.57 -2.23
N PRO A 103 -2.20 3.74 -1.90
CA PRO A 103 -3.62 3.80 -1.54
C PRO A 103 -4.51 3.31 -2.70
N ASP A 104 -4.15 3.65 -3.94
CA ASP A 104 -4.94 3.34 -5.13
C ASP A 104 -5.01 1.82 -5.34
N GLY A 105 -3.86 1.12 -5.28
CA GLY A 105 -3.83 -0.33 -5.33
C GLY A 105 -4.71 -0.96 -4.26
N ILE A 106 -4.63 -0.50 -3.00
CA ILE A 106 -5.48 -1.06 -1.95
C ILE A 106 -6.97 -0.80 -2.20
N CYS A 107 -7.34 0.41 -2.65
CA CYS A 107 -8.74 0.73 -2.95
C CYS A 107 -9.30 -0.10 -4.11
N GLU A 108 -8.46 -0.45 -5.09
CA GLU A 108 -8.87 -1.18 -6.28
C GLU A 108 -8.94 -2.69 -6.03
N TYR A 109 -7.92 -3.27 -5.38
CA TYR A 109 -7.78 -4.73 -5.31
C TYR A 109 -8.45 -5.36 -4.09
N LEU A 110 -8.38 -4.72 -2.91
CA LEU A 110 -8.91 -5.32 -1.67
C LEU A 110 -10.43 -5.60 -1.75
N PRO A 111 -11.26 -4.72 -2.34
CA PRO A 111 -12.71 -4.95 -2.43
C PRO A 111 -13.17 -6.00 -3.45
N LEU A 112 -12.27 -6.61 -4.25
CA LEU A 112 -12.66 -7.51 -5.36
C LEU A 112 -13.28 -8.84 -4.93
N GLY A 113 -13.40 -9.10 -3.61
CA GLY A 113 -14.12 -10.26 -3.07
C GLY A 113 -13.52 -11.59 -3.51
N VAL A 114 -12.22 -11.76 -3.26
CA VAL A 114 -11.44 -12.93 -3.68
C VAL A 114 -11.30 -14.03 -2.61
N GLU A 115 -12.01 -13.89 -1.49
CA GLU A 115 -11.97 -14.83 -0.36
C GLU A 115 -12.19 -16.28 -0.81
N GLU A 116 -11.28 -17.17 -0.40
CA GLU A 116 -11.24 -18.61 -0.74
C GLU A 116 -11.11 -18.95 -2.24
N LYS A 117 -10.96 -17.95 -3.12
CA LYS A 117 -10.77 -18.15 -4.57
C LYS A 117 -9.33 -18.44 -4.93
N ARG A 118 -9.13 -19.01 -6.12
CA ARG A 118 -7.82 -19.09 -6.78
C ARG A 118 -7.74 -17.92 -7.77
N VAL A 119 -6.69 -17.12 -7.68
CA VAL A 119 -6.47 -15.93 -8.51
C VAL A 119 -5.28 -16.17 -9.43
N LEU A 120 -5.45 -15.88 -10.72
CA LEU A 120 -4.36 -15.75 -11.69
C LEU A 120 -4.13 -14.25 -11.91
N ASP A 121 -2.97 -13.77 -11.52
CA ASP A 121 -2.57 -12.37 -11.59
C ASP A 121 -1.52 -12.21 -12.69
N VAL A 122 -1.92 -11.59 -13.81
CA VAL A 122 -1.08 -11.43 -15.02
C VAL A 122 -0.65 -9.98 -15.13
N GLY A 123 0.65 -9.70 -15.26
CA GLY A 123 1.12 -8.32 -15.21
C GLY A 123 1.22 -7.74 -13.79
N ALA A 124 1.33 -8.62 -12.79
CA ALA A 124 1.57 -8.32 -11.38
C ALA A 124 2.83 -7.45 -11.11
N SER A 125 3.73 -7.28 -12.10
CA SER A 125 4.98 -6.54 -12.01
C SER A 125 5.83 -7.03 -10.82
N ILE A 126 5.99 -6.20 -9.78
CA ILE A 126 6.71 -6.55 -8.55
C ILE A 126 5.86 -7.34 -7.53
N GLY A 127 4.64 -7.75 -7.89
CA GLY A 127 3.74 -8.57 -7.08
C GLY A 127 2.89 -7.80 -6.06
N GLU A 128 2.67 -6.49 -6.25
CA GLU A 128 1.84 -5.69 -5.33
C GLU A 128 0.40 -6.21 -5.27
N SER A 129 -0.25 -6.35 -6.44
CA SER A 129 -1.61 -6.89 -6.58
C SER A 129 -1.76 -8.27 -5.96
N ALA A 130 -0.76 -9.15 -6.14
CA ALA A 130 -0.76 -10.49 -5.58
C ALA A 130 -0.83 -10.49 -4.05
N VAL A 131 -0.09 -9.58 -3.42
CA VAL A 131 -0.14 -9.38 -1.96
C VAL A 131 -1.51 -8.88 -1.53
N LEU A 132 -2.11 -7.96 -2.27
CA LEU A 132 -3.45 -7.43 -1.96
C LEU A 132 -4.54 -8.50 -2.10
N PHE A 133 -4.46 -9.37 -3.10
CA PHE A 133 -5.34 -10.54 -3.22
C PHE A 133 -5.16 -11.50 -2.04
N ALA A 134 -3.92 -11.69 -1.57
CA ALA A 134 -3.63 -12.51 -0.41
C ALA A 134 -4.19 -11.90 0.89
N PHE A 135 -4.14 -10.57 1.06
CA PHE A 135 -4.81 -9.87 2.16
C PHE A 135 -6.33 -10.03 2.09
N GLY A 136 -6.91 -10.00 0.89
CA GLY A 136 -8.33 -10.22 0.63
C GLY A 136 -8.82 -11.66 0.83
N GLY A 137 -7.95 -12.56 1.33
CA GLY A 137 -8.33 -13.92 1.69
C GLY A 137 -8.30 -14.92 0.52
N ALA A 138 -7.64 -14.61 -0.60
CA ALA A 138 -7.47 -15.59 -1.67
C ALA A 138 -6.81 -16.88 -1.14
N ARG A 139 -7.36 -18.04 -1.54
CA ARG A 139 -6.82 -19.36 -1.18
C ARG A 139 -5.48 -19.62 -1.86
N MET A 140 -5.32 -19.10 -3.07
CA MET A 140 -4.10 -19.22 -3.87
C MET A 140 -4.03 -18.06 -4.84
N VAL A 141 -2.84 -17.48 -5.00
CA VAL A 141 -2.54 -16.49 -6.03
C VAL A 141 -1.37 -17.01 -6.85
N VAL A 142 -1.55 -17.08 -8.16
CA VAL A 142 -0.48 -17.42 -9.11
C VAL A 142 -0.20 -16.16 -9.91
N THR A 143 1.02 -15.64 -9.81
CA THR A 143 1.47 -14.49 -10.58
C THR A 143 2.18 -14.94 -11.84
N VAL A 144 1.90 -14.27 -12.95
CA VAL A 144 2.58 -14.50 -14.24
C VAL A 144 3.13 -13.17 -14.73
N GLU A 145 4.45 -13.10 -14.78
CA GLU A 145 5.21 -11.99 -15.35
C GLU A 145 6.04 -12.48 -16.54
N PRO A 146 6.15 -11.68 -17.62
CA PRO A 146 7.19 -11.91 -18.61
C PRO A 146 8.57 -11.78 -17.95
N PRO A 147 9.57 -12.51 -18.46
CA PRO A 147 10.92 -12.41 -17.93
C PRO A 147 11.49 -10.99 -18.18
N PRO A 148 12.41 -10.50 -17.33
CA PRO A 148 12.83 -9.09 -17.33
C PRO A 148 13.39 -8.58 -18.65
N ASP A 149 13.96 -9.46 -19.46
CA ASP A 149 14.56 -9.20 -20.77
C ASP A 149 13.52 -9.01 -21.89
N GLN A 150 12.27 -9.44 -21.69
CA GLN A 150 11.18 -9.24 -22.65
C GLN A 150 10.44 -7.90 -22.47
N LEU A 151 10.71 -7.17 -21.37
CA LEU A 151 10.05 -5.89 -21.08
C LEU A 151 10.76 -4.67 -21.69
N LEU A 152 11.99 -4.84 -22.18
CA LEU A 152 12.88 -3.73 -22.60
C LEU A 152 13.17 -3.65 -24.10
N ASP A 153 12.56 -4.50 -24.94
CA ASP A 153 12.81 -4.46 -26.38
C ASP A 153 11.59 -3.91 -27.15
N PRO A 154 11.53 -2.59 -27.42
CA PRO A 154 10.46 -2.00 -28.21
C PRO A 154 10.50 -2.41 -29.70
N ALA A 155 11.48 -3.19 -30.14
CA ALA A 155 11.68 -3.55 -31.55
C ALA A 155 11.20 -4.97 -31.93
N ARG A 156 10.66 -5.76 -30.98
CA ARG A 156 10.27 -7.14 -31.25
C ARG A 156 8.82 -7.23 -31.73
N GLU A 157 8.63 -7.25 -33.05
CA GLU A 157 7.35 -7.68 -33.63
C GLU A 157 7.05 -9.13 -33.22
N PRO A 158 5.78 -9.48 -32.95
CA PRO A 158 5.41 -10.84 -32.59
C PRO A 158 5.70 -11.78 -33.76
N SER A 159 6.64 -12.70 -33.55
CA SER A 159 6.83 -13.83 -34.46
C SER A 159 5.59 -14.72 -34.40
N ALA A 160 4.89 -14.80 -35.54
CA ALA A 160 3.69 -15.59 -35.78
C ALA A 160 3.89 -17.11 -35.60
#